data_AF-A0A2B7WFE6-F1
#
_entry.id   AF-A0A2B7WFE6-F1
#
_cell.length_a   1.000
_cell.length_b   1.000
_cell.length_c   1.000
_cell.angle_alpha   90.00
_cell.angle_beta   90.00
_cell.angle_gamma   90.00
#
_symmetry.space_group_name_H-M   'P 1'
#
loop_
_entity.id
_entity.type
_entity.pdbx_description
1 polymer ?
#
loop_
_entity_poly.entity_id
_entity_poly.type
_entity_poly.pdbx_seq_one_letter_code
_entity_poly.pdbx_strand_id
1 'polypeptide(L)'
;MSTLTPESLATHLQSLAPDLSLPIPPFPAANPLANPADIYRSYIAAIVRQTLNCDNELACNGIQRTQVLAHGDLVPVVARLRLKGVDMNQIALELSSK
;
A
#
# COMPACT_ATOMS: atom_id res chain seq x y z
N MET A 1 19.33 15.86 17.55
CA MET A 1 18.67 14.60 17.15
C MET A 1 17.45 15.00 16.34
N SER A 2 17.51 14.94 15.00
CA SER A 2 16.33 15.24 14.18
C SER A 2 15.28 14.15 14.43
N THR A 3 14.21 14.49 15.13
CA THR A 3 13.05 13.62 15.29
C THR A 3 12.32 13.55 13.96
N LEU A 4 12.19 12.36 13.38
CA LEU A 4 11.45 12.13 12.15
C LEU A 4 9.97 12.45 12.39
N THR A 5 9.46 13.51 11.77
CA THR A 5 8.03 13.86 11.74
C THR A 5 7.40 13.48 10.39
N PRO A 6 6.08 13.26 10.30
CA PRO A 6 5.40 13.00 9.02
C PRO A 6 5.68 14.07 7.97
N GLU A 7 5.73 15.34 8.39
CA GLU A 7 6.00 16.49 7.53
C GLU A 7 7.45 16.49 7.02
N SER A 8 8.42 16.20 7.89
CA SER A 8 9.82 16.10 7.50
C SER A 8 10.06 14.92 6.55
N LEU A 9 9.37 13.79 6.77
CA LEU A 9 9.42 12.63 5.89
C LEU A 9 8.81 12.95 4.53
N ALA A 10 7.64 13.58 4.49
CA ALA A 10 7.01 13.99 3.24
C ALA A 10 7.91 14.95 2.45
N THR A 11 8.51 15.94 3.11
CA THR A 11 9.44 16.89 2.48
C THR A 11 10.65 16.16 1.86
N HIS A 12 11.20 15.17 2.57
CA HIS A 12 12.34 14.39 2.07
C HIS A 12 11.94 13.46 0.91
N LEU A 13 10.76 12.84 0.96
CA LEU A 13 10.26 12.03 -0.14
C LEU A 13 9.97 12.89 -1.38
N GLN A 14 9.44 14.10 -1.19
CA GLN A 14 9.15 15.04 -2.27
C GLN A 14 10.43 15.48 -3.01
N SER A 15 11.57 15.60 -2.30
CA SER A 15 12.84 15.96 -2.94
C SER A 15 13.47 14.81 -3.73
N LEU A 16 13.18 13.56 -3.37
CA LEU A 16 13.63 12.37 -4.08
C LEU A 16 12.73 12.03 -5.28
N ALA A 17 11.41 12.23 -5.11
CA ALA A 17 10.40 11.93 -6.11
C ALA A 17 9.40 13.10 -6.19
N PRO A 18 9.65 14.08 -7.09
CA PRO A 18 8.81 15.27 -7.26
C PRO A 18 7.35 14.94 -7.63
N ASP A 19 7.14 13.82 -8.32
CA ASP A 19 5.81 13.39 -8.78
C ASP A 19 5.08 12.48 -7.78
N LEU A 20 5.67 12.21 -6.61
CA LEU A 20 5.04 11.38 -5.59
C LEU A 20 3.84 12.11 -4.99
N SER A 21 2.67 11.47 -5.04
CA SER A 21 1.46 11.99 -4.39
C SER A 21 1.63 12.03 -2.87
N LEU A 22 1.78 13.23 -2.31
CA LEU A 22 1.86 13.47 -0.87
C LEU A 22 0.63 14.24 -0.38
N PRO A 23 0.21 14.06 0.90
CA PRO A 23 0.83 13.23 1.93
C PRO A 23 0.64 11.73 1.70
N ILE A 24 1.46 10.90 2.36
CA ILE A 24 1.32 9.43 2.33
C ILE A 24 -0.11 9.05 2.76
N PRO A 25 -0.83 8.20 2.01
CA PRO A 25 -2.19 7.80 2.36
C PRO A 25 -2.27 7.24 3.79
N PRO A 26 -3.14 7.81 4.65
CA PRO A 26 -3.23 7.38 6.03
C PRO A 26 -4.04 6.09 6.13
N PHE A 27 -3.46 5.08 6.77
CA PHE A 27 -4.15 3.83 7.11
C PHE A 27 -3.89 3.48 8.58
N PRO A 28 -4.91 3.09 9.36
CA PRO A 28 -4.74 2.77 10.79
C PRO A 28 -3.73 1.65 11.05
N ALA A 29 -3.59 0.71 10.11
CA ALA A 29 -2.70 -0.46 10.20
C ALA A 29 -1.29 -0.21 9.65
N ALA A 30 -0.95 1.02 9.26
CA ALA A 30 0.33 1.40 8.67
C ALA A 30 0.99 2.50 9.49
N ASN A 31 2.28 2.34 9.81
CA ASN A 31 3.08 3.36 10.51
C ASN A 31 4.38 3.65 9.74
N PRO A 32 4.33 4.56 8.75
CA PRO A 32 5.49 4.91 7.93
C PRO A 32 6.71 5.42 8.71
N LEU A 33 6.51 5.97 9.91
CA LEU A 33 7.60 6.47 10.75
C LEU A 33 8.34 5.36 11.48
N ALA A 34 7.63 4.29 11.87
CA ALA A 34 8.21 3.14 12.56
C ALA A 34 8.65 2.03 11.59
N ASN A 35 8.01 1.95 10.43
CA ASN A 35 8.25 0.93 9.42
C ASN A 35 8.25 1.55 8.01
N PRO A 36 9.41 1.73 7.37
CA PRO A 36 9.50 2.34 6.05
C PRO A 36 8.72 1.59 4.97
N ALA A 37 8.52 0.27 5.10
CA ALA A 37 7.73 -0.50 4.14
C ALA A 37 6.25 -0.09 4.15
N ASP A 38 5.77 0.52 5.24
CA ASP A 38 4.40 1.01 5.34
C ASP A 38 4.16 2.23 4.46
N ILE A 39 5.20 2.94 3.99
CA ILE A 39 5.08 3.95 2.93
C ILE A 39 4.47 3.28 1.69
N TYR A 40 5.11 2.24 1.17
CA TYR A 40 4.65 1.50 0.00
C TYR A 40 3.30 0.82 0.24
N ARG A 41 3.13 0.20 1.41
CA ARG A 41 1.88 -0.47 1.78
C ARG A 41 0.70 0.49 1.80
N SER A 42 0.89 1.73 2.28
CA SER A 42 -0.15 2.77 2.24
C SER A 42 -0.57 3.14 0.81
N TYR A 43 0.39 3.30 -0.12
CA TYR A 43 0.06 3.60 -1.52
C TYR A 43 -0.66 2.45 -2.21
N ILE A 44 -0.17 1.20 -2.05
CA ILE A 44 -0.82 0.02 -2.61
C ILE A 44 -2.22 -0.15 -2.02
N ALA A 45 -2.40 0.06 -0.71
CA ALA A 45 -3.71 -0.02 -0.06
C ALA A 45 -4.67 1.04 -0.61
N ALA A 46 -4.20 2.25 -0.92
CA ALA A 46 -5.02 3.28 -1.54
C ALA A 46 -5.52 2.84 -2.94
N ILE A 47 -4.65 2.26 -3.76
CA ILE A 47 -4.99 1.73 -5.09
C ILE A 47 -6.01 0.58 -4.98
N VAL A 48 -5.77 -0.37 -4.08
CA VAL A 48 -6.68 -1.50 -3.81
C VAL A 48 -8.05 -0.99 -3.37
N ARG A 49 -8.08 -0.04 -2.44
CA ARG A 49 -9.32 0.56 -1.93
C ARG A 49 -10.10 1.28 -3.02
N GLN A 50 -9.42 2.08 -3.85
CA GLN A 50 -10.06 2.81 -4.95
C GLN A 50 -10.57 1.89 -6.05
N THR A 51 -9.82 0.84 -6.38
CA THR A 51 -10.17 -0.10 -7.45
C THR A 51 -11.33 -1.01 -7.03
N LEU A 52 -11.33 -1.49 -5.79
CA LEU A 52 -12.27 -2.50 -5.32
C LEU A 52 -13.38 -1.96 -4.42
N ASN A 53 -13.36 -0.66 -4.12
CA ASN A 53 -14.30 0.02 -3.25
C ASN A 53 -14.51 -0.70 -1.90
N CYS A 54 -13.42 -1.19 -1.30
CA CYS A 54 -13.42 -1.90 -0.02
C CYS A 54 -13.03 -0.98 1.15
N ASP A 55 -13.09 -1.47 2.38
CA ASP A 55 -12.67 -0.69 3.55
C ASP A 55 -11.12 -0.62 3.70
N ASN A 56 -10.67 0.31 4.54
CA ASN A 56 -9.23 0.53 4.79
C ASN A 56 -8.53 -0.69 5.40
N GLU A 57 -9.24 -1.45 6.24
CA GLU A 57 -8.67 -2.57 6.98
C GLU A 57 -8.44 -3.76 6.05
N LEU A 58 -9.42 -4.09 5.20
CA LEU A 58 -9.33 -5.10 4.16
C LEU A 58 -8.25 -4.76 3.14
N ALA A 59 -8.18 -3.50 2.68
CA ALA A 59 -7.15 -3.07 1.74
C ALA A 59 -5.73 -3.25 2.31
N CYS A 60 -5.50 -2.85 3.57
CA CYS A 60 -4.20 -3.03 4.22
C CYS A 60 -3.89 -4.50 4.57
N ASN A 61 -4.88 -5.27 5.04
CA ASN A 61 -4.70 -6.66 5.44
C ASN A 61 -4.50 -7.61 4.26
N GLY A 62 -4.96 -7.19 3.07
CA GLY A 62 -4.73 -7.86 1.81
C GLY A 62 -3.27 -7.82 1.36
N ILE A 63 -2.46 -6.88 1.83
CA ILE A 63 -1.07 -6.69 1.39
C ILE A 63 -0.10 -7.36 2.36
N GLN A 64 0.80 -8.18 1.83
CA GLN A 64 1.82 -8.88 2.61
C GLN A 64 3.20 -8.63 2.02
N ARG A 65 4.24 -8.79 2.86
CA ARG A 65 5.60 -8.95 2.36
C ARG A 65 5.73 -10.32 1.70
N THR A 66 6.48 -10.36 0.61
CA THR A 66 6.84 -11.61 -0.05
C THR A 66 7.85 -12.37 0.83
N GLN A 67 7.83 -13.70 0.74
CA GLN A 67 8.82 -14.56 1.41
C GLN A 67 10.06 -14.79 0.52
N VAL A 68 9.90 -14.66 -0.80
CA VAL A 68 10.92 -14.87 -1.81
C VAL A 68 11.05 -13.58 -2.61
N LEU A 69 12.25 -12.98 -2.61
CA LEU A 69 12.52 -11.69 -3.27
C LEU A 69 12.25 -11.71 -4.79
N ALA A 70 12.31 -12.89 -5.43
CA ALA A 70 11.95 -13.06 -6.84
C ALA A 70 10.46 -12.78 -7.12
N HIS A 71 9.62 -12.64 -6.09
CA HIS A 71 8.20 -12.30 -6.21
C HIS A 71 7.90 -10.82 -5.87
N GLY A 72 8.92 -9.97 -5.78
CA GLY A 72 8.79 -8.55 -5.44
C GLY A 72 8.95 -8.29 -3.94
N ASP A 73 8.64 -7.09 -3.47
CA ASP A 73 8.73 -6.70 -2.05
C ASP A 73 7.41 -6.90 -1.28
N LEU A 74 6.30 -6.58 -1.95
CA LEU A 74 4.94 -6.66 -1.43
C LEU A 74 4.04 -7.37 -2.45
N VAL A 75 3.09 -8.16 -1.93
CA VAL A 75 2.10 -8.88 -2.72
C VAL A 75 0.68 -8.57 -2.21
N PRO A 76 -0.22 -8.07 -3.07
CA PRO A 76 -1.65 -8.02 -2.79
C PRO A 76 -2.26 -9.42 -2.92
N VAL A 77 -2.60 -10.04 -1.80
CA VAL A 77 -3.21 -11.37 -1.76
C VAL A 77 -4.72 -11.23 -1.92
N VAL A 78 -5.21 -11.36 -3.17
CA VAL A 78 -6.63 -11.17 -3.52
C VAL A 78 -7.57 -12.00 -2.65
N ALA A 79 -7.21 -13.25 -2.33
CA ALA A 79 -8.02 -14.12 -1.46
C ALA A 79 -8.28 -13.52 -0.06
N ARG A 80 -7.39 -12.65 0.45
CA ARG A 80 -7.54 -12.00 1.76
C ARG A 80 -8.47 -10.80 1.74
N LEU A 81 -8.84 -10.30 0.56
CA LEU A 81 -9.81 -9.22 0.40
C LEU A 81 -11.25 -9.70 0.64
N ARG A 82 -11.47 -11.03 0.74
CA ARG A 82 -12.76 -11.66 1.08
C ARG A 82 -13.94 -11.22 0.20
N LEU A 83 -13.64 -10.89 -1.06
CA LEU A 83 -14.64 -10.52 -2.05
C LEU A 83 -15.51 -11.74 -2.39
N LYS A 84 -16.82 -11.58 -2.37
CA LYS A 84 -17.78 -12.67 -2.62
C LYS A 84 -18.11 -12.75 -4.11
N GLY A 85 -18.07 -13.95 -4.67
CA GLY A 85 -18.54 -14.21 -6.04
C GLY A 85 -17.70 -13.60 -7.16
N VAL A 86 -16.42 -13.28 -6.89
CA VAL A 86 -15.51 -12.68 -7.87
C VAL A 86 -14.50 -13.71 -8.38
N ASP A 87 -14.04 -13.53 -9.62
CA ASP A 87 -12.87 -14.24 -10.14
C ASP A 87 -11.59 -13.58 -9.63
N MET A 88 -10.83 -14.29 -8.80
CA MET A 88 -9.60 -13.78 -8.20
C MET A 88 -8.52 -13.44 -9.23
N ASN A 89 -8.44 -14.16 -10.35
CA ASN A 89 -7.47 -13.89 -11.41
C ASN A 89 -7.81 -12.60 -12.13
N GLN A 90 -9.11 -12.37 -12.37
CA GLN A 90 -9.58 -11.12 -12.98
C GLN A 90 -9.28 -9.91 -12.09
N ILE A 91 -9.51 -10.03 -10.78
CA ILE A 91 -9.20 -8.97 -9.81
C ILE A 91 -7.68 -8.72 -9.73
N ALA A 92 -6.86 -9.77 -9.76
CA ALA A 92 -5.41 -9.62 -9.78
C ALA A 92 -4.94 -8.87 -11.05
N LEU A 93 -5.52 -9.20 -12.21
CA LEU A 93 -5.22 -8.54 -13.47
C LEU A 93 -5.64 -7.07 -13.46
N GLU A 94 -6.82 -6.77 -12.93
CA GLU A 94 -7.32 -5.40 -12.80
C GLU A 94 -6.40 -4.55 -11.92
N LEU A 95 -5.99 -5.07 -10.76
CA LEU A 95 -5.06 -4.39 -9.86
C LEU A 95 -3.67 -4.19 -10.48
N SER A 96 -3.19 -5.14 -11.29
CA SER A 96 -1.90 -5.02 -11.97
C SER A 96 -1.86 -3.96 -13.07
N SER A 97 -3.03 -3.50 -13.52
CA SER A 97 -3.17 -2.51 -14.60
C SER A 97 -3.35 -1.08 -14.08
N LYS A 98 -3.19 -0.85 -12.76
CA LYS A 98 -3.31 0.44 -12.08
C LYS A 98 -1.93 0.95 -11.65
#